data_AF-A0A022PQ75-F1
#
_entry.id   AF-A0A022PQ75-F1
#
_cell.length_a   1.000
_cell.length_b   1.000
_cell.length_c   1.000
_cell.angle_alpha   90.00
_cell.angle_beta   90.00
_cell.angle_gamma   90.00
#
_symmetry.space_group_name_H-M   'P 1'
#
loop_
_entity.id
_entity.type
_entity.pdbx_description
1 polymer ?
#
loop_
_entity_poly.entity_id
_entity_poly.type
_entity_poly.pdbx_seq_one_letter_code
_entity_poly.pdbx_strand_id
1 'polypeptide(L)'
;MNILLLSISLPIILIIYLLLKNKNSIKTLVPPGPAPLPLIGNLHQIGAAKDPHIYLWQLSKKYGPLIHMKLGSIPLIVISSAKLAKQALKKQDLAFSSRPESTGSRKITYNCADIVFSPYGEYWRELRKITTIHLFSLKKSQSFRPIREDEIYRVVEKISDFASSSQAVDLSEVSMALSSNLICRIAFGKHYYNYEKGSEIRRFDELLHDAQATLVAFFVSDYFPMFGWVDKMTGLINRLDKTFENLDSFYQEIIDERLLDPTRAKKKEEDYDILDTLIQLKEEKSSSVELSWDNIKAVLTDIFIAATDTSAAATVWTMTALMKAPNNVMQKVQSEIRNSVGEKGRVDEDDLPKLPYLKAVINETFRLYLDKQSRNAISRDTKFNRKHWFILTRGRLHEIPSIGKIHLNSCPRDS
;
A
#
# COMPACT_ATOMS: atom_id res chain seq x y z
N MET A 1 31.23 15.35 -38.87
CA MET A 1 30.20 14.81 -39.80
C MET A 1 29.11 14.01 -39.08
N ASN A 2 29.44 13.12 -38.13
CA ASN A 2 28.45 12.26 -37.45
C ASN A 2 27.44 13.00 -36.55
N ILE A 3 27.83 14.07 -35.85
CA ILE A 3 26.92 14.81 -34.94
C ILE A 3 25.84 15.59 -35.72
N LEU A 4 26.20 16.18 -36.86
CA LEU A 4 25.26 16.87 -37.75
C LEU A 4 24.26 15.89 -38.40
N LEU A 5 24.71 14.69 -38.81
CA LEU A 5 23.85 13.64 -39.34
C LEU A 5 22.88 13.07 -38.30
N LEU A 6 23.32 12.94 -37.04
CA LEU A 6 22.44 12.57 -35.91
C LEU A 6 21.42 13.67 -35.59
N SER A 7 21.82 14.94 -35.66
CA SER A 7 20.93 16.08 -35.41
C SER A 7 19.84 16.24 -36.48
N ILE A 8 20.09 15.82 -37.73
CA ILE A 8 19.13 15.91 -38.84
C ILE A 8 18.27 14.63 -38.95
N SER A 9 18.80 13.47 -38.57
CA SER A 9 18.05 12.20 -38.62
C SER A 9 16.94 12.11 -37.56
N LEU A 10 17.16 12.63 -36.35
CA LEU A 10 16.18 12.67 -35.27
C LEU A 10 14.84 13.35 -35.66
N PRO A 11 14.82 14.57 -36.23
CA PRO A 11 13.58 15.20 -36.67
C PRO A 11 12.94 14.47 -37.86
N ILE A 12 13.72 13.90 -38.78
CA ILE A 12 13.19 13.14 -39.93
C ILE A 12 12.53 11.83 -39.45
N ILE A 13 13.16 11.11 -38.52
CA ILE A 13 12.59 9.91 -37.90
C ILE A 13 11.31 10.26 -37.12
N LEU A 14 11.29 11.40 -36.41
CA LEU A 14 10.11 11.89 -35.72
C LEU A 14 8.97 12.19 -36.71
N ILE A 15 9.27 12.86 -37.84
CA ILE A 15 8.30 13.18 -38.89
C ILE A 15 7.77 11.89 -39.54
N ILE A 16 8.62 10.95 -39.90
CA ILE A 16 8.22 9.66 -40.48
C ILE A 16 7.35 8.88 -39.49
N TYR A 17 7.71 8.83 -38.21
CA TYR A 17 6.91 8.21 -37.15
C TYR A 17 5.52 8.87 -37.03
N LEU A 18 5.45 10.20 -37.05
CA LEU A 18 4.19 10.95 -37.00
C LEU A 18 3.30 10.67 -38.22
N LEU A 19 3.90 10.60 -39.41
CA LEU A 19 3.21 10.31 -40.67
C LEU A 19 2.68 8.86 -40.72
N LEU A 20 3.45 7.89 -40.21
CA LEU A 20 3.05 6.48 -40.16
C LEU A 20 1.97 6.22 -39.11
N LYS A 21 2.00 6.94 -37.98
CA LYS A 21 0.99 6.81 -36.91
C LYS A 21 -0.39 7.31 -37.34
N ASN A 22 -0.47 8.21 -38.33
CA ASN A 22 -1.72 8.84 -38.75
C ASN A 22 -2.58 7.96 -39.68
N LYS A 23 -2.13 6.75 -40.07
CA LYS A 23 -2.81 5.95 -41.11
C LYS A 23 -3.80 4.89 -40.63
N ASN A 24 -3.99 4.62 -39.34
CA ASN A 24 -4.91 3.57 -38.89
C ASN A 24 -5.62 3.90 -37.55
N SER A 25 -6.47 4.93 -37.52
CA SER A 25 -7.42 5.08 -36.40
C SER A 25 -8.79 4.56 -36.82
N ILE A 26 -9.05 3.28 -36.55
CA ILE A 26 -10.42 2.82 -36.31
C ILE A 26 -10.99 3.75 -35.23
N LYS A 27 -12.16 4.35 -35.44
CA LYS A 27 -12.88 5.17 -34.45
C LYS A 27 -13.36 4.27 -33.30
N THR A 28 -12.45 3.74 -32.50
CA THR A 28 -12.80 3.22 -31.19
C THR A 28 -13.16 4.42 -30.32
N LEU A 29 -14.29 4.36 -29.61
CA LEU A 29 -14.64 5.36 -28.61
C LEU A 29 -13.62 5.28 -27.47
N VAL A 30 -12.49 5.96 -27.62
CA VAL A 30 -11.52 6.16 -26.55
C VAL A 30 -12.07 7.28 -25.66
N PRO A 31 -12.06 7.13 -24.32
CA PRO A 31 -12.44 8.21 -23.43
C PRO A 31 -11.66 9.50 -23.71
N PRO A 32 -12.24 10.68 -23.44
CA PRO A 32 -11.54 11.95 -23.64
C PRO A 32 -10.31 12.06 -22.74
N GLY A 33 -9.36 12.93 -23.09
CA GLY A 33 -8.20 13.18 -22.25
C GLY A 33 -7.22 14.19 -22.82
N PRO A 34 -6.18 14.56 -22.04
CA PRO A 34 -5.15 15.48 -22.51
C PRO A 34 -4.37 14.88 -23.69
N ALA A 35 -4.08 15.70 -24.69
CA ALA A 35 -3.36 15.26 -25.88
C ALA A 35 -1.96 14.70 -25.50
N PRO A 36 -1.62 13.47 -25.88
CA PRO A 36 -0.32 12.88 -25.57
C PRO A 36 0.77 13.41 -26.50
N LEU A 37 1.96 13.69 -25.97
CA LEU A 37 3.13 13.98 -26.80
C LEU A 37 3.67 12.71 -27.49
N PRO A 38 4.36 12.84 -28.63
CA PRO A 38 5.05 11.70 -29.26
C PRO A 38 6.03 11.05 -28.28
N LEU A 39 6.13 9.72 -28.36
CA LEU A 39 6.96 8.85 -27.50
C LEU A 39 6.55 8.85 -26.01
N ILE A 40 6.64 9.98 -25.31
CA ILE A 40 6.49 10.08 -23.86
C ILE A 40 5.03 10.14 -23.37
N GLY A 41 4.08 10.42 -24.26
CA GLY A 41 2.67 10.56 -23.90
C GLY A 41 2.43 11.73 -22.95
N ASN A 42 1.75 11.45 -21.85
CA ASN A 42 1.38 12.37 -20.78
C ASN A 42 2.32 12.30 -19.56
N LEU A 43 3.43 11.54 -19.62
CA LEU A 43 4.40 11.44 -18.51
C LEU A 43 4.89 12.80 -18.02
N HIS A 44 5.20 13.71 -18.96
CA HIS A 44 5.65 15.06 -18.65
C HIS A 44 4.66 15.85 -17.77
N GLN A 45 3.36 15.59 -17.91
CA GLN A 45 2.32 16.28 -17.14
C GLN A 45 2.20 15.71 -15.73
N ILE A 46 2.34 14.38 -15.61
CA ILE A 46 2.29 13.71 -14.30
C ILE A 46 3.58 13.98 -13.51
N GLY A 47 4.75 13.88 -14.16
CA GLY A 47 6.04 14.12 -13.52
C GLY A 47 6.26 15.58 -13.09
N ALA A 48 5.67 16.54 -13.80
CA ALA A 48 5.70 17.95 -13.38
C ALA A 48 4.67 18.29 -12.28
N ALA A 49 3.69 17.42 -12.03
CA ALA A 49 2.68 17.65 -11.01
C ALA A 49 3.26 17.35 -9.63
N LYS A 50 3.27 18.36 -8.75
CA LYS A 50 3.63 18.19 -7.33
C LYS A 50 2.77 17.10 -6.66
N ASP A 51 1.48 17.08 -6.97
CA ASP A 51 0.51 16.13 -6.44
C ASP A 51 -0.25 15.43 -7.59
N PRO A 52 0.23 14.29 -8.09
CA PRO A 52 -0.36 13.59 -9.24
C PRO A 52 -1.86 13.33 -9.09
N HIS A 53 -2.31 12.92 -7.91
CA HIS A 53 -3.71 12.64 -7.63
C HIS A 53 -4.61 13.89 -7.69
N ILE A 54 -4.09 15.08 -7.32
CA ILE A 54 -4.82 16.35 -7.44
C ILE A 54 -4.88 16.76 -8.90
N TYR A 55 -3.78 16.64 -9.63
CA TYR A 55 -3.73 16.92 -11.06
C TYR A 55 -4.73 16.06 -11.85
N LEU A 56 -4.77 14.75 -11.59
CA LEU A 56 -5.74 13.85 -12.22
C LEU A 56 -7.20 14.20 -11.86
N TRP A 57 -7.46 14.62 -10.62
CA TRP A 57 -8.78 15.12 -10.22
C TRP A 57 -9.16 16.40 -10.98
N GLN A 58 -8.24 17.34 -11.17
CA GLN A 58 -8.47 18.55 -11.97
C GLN A 58 -8.77 18.21 -13.43
N LEU A 59 -8.04 17.25 -14.01
CA LEU A 59 -8.34 16.75 -15.36
C LEU A 59 -9.77 16.20 -15.45
N SER A 60 -10.26 15.52 -14.42
CA SER A 60 -11.63 14.99 -14.41
C SER A 60 -12.71 16.07 -14.46
N LYS A 61 -12.40 17.28 -13.99
CA LYS A 61 -13.30 18.44 -14.11
C LYS A 61 -13.42 18.94 -15.53
N LYS A 62 -12.37 18.74 -16.33
CA LYS A 62 -12.30 19.20 -17.73
C LYS A 62 -12.78 18.14 -18.72
N TYR A 63 -12.32 16.90 -18.55
CA TYR A 63 -12.55 15.80 -19.50
C TYR A 63 -13.68 14.87 -19.06
N GLY A 64 -14.19 15.02 -17.83
CA GLY A 64 -15.23 14.16 -17.28
C GLY A 64 -14.68 13.00 -16.44
N PRO A 65 -15.57 12.11 -15.97
CA PRO A 65 -15.26 11.11 -14.95
C PRO A 65 -14.49 9.89 -15.47
N LEU A 66 -14.22 9.79 -16.76
CA LEU A 66 -13.46 8.72 -17.38
C LEU A 66 -12.49 9.35 -18.37
N ILE A 67 -11.19 9.26 -18.08
CA ILE A 67 -10.14 9.96 -18.82
C ILE A 67 -9.19 8.93 -19.40
N HIS A 68 -8.77 9.11 -20.65
CA HIS A 68 -7.68 8.33 -21.25
C HIS A 68 -6.39 9.15 -21.30
N MET A 69 -5.30 8.52 -20.92
CA MET A 69 -3.94 9.07 -20.91
C MET A 69 -2.97 7.99 -21.39
N LYS A 70 -1.72 8.39 -21.66
CA LYS A 70 -0.65 7.46 -22.02
C LYS A 70 0.61 7.77 -21.23
N LEU A 71 1.18 6.81 -20.53
CA LEU A 71 2.47 6.92 -19.87
C LEU A 71 3.54 6.25 -20.73
N GLY A 72 4.26 7.02 -21.53
CA GLY A 72 5.20 6.46 -22.52
C GLY A 72 4.48 5.58 -23.55
N SER A 73 4.76 4.28 -23.53
CA SER A 73 4.08 3.27 -24.35
C SER A 73 2.81 2.71 -23.71
N ILE A 74 2.59 2.92 -22.41
CA ILE A 74 1.54 2.31 -21.61
C ILE A 74 0.27 3.16 -21.62
N PRO A 75 -0.90 2.65 -22.02
CA PRO A 75 -2.14 3.41 -21.92
C PRO A 75 -2.71 3.33 -20.49
N LEU A 76 -3.31 4.43 -20.06
CA LEU A 76 -3.83 4.66 -18.72
C LEU A 76 -5.26 5.18 -18.80
N ILE A 77 -6.15 4.62 -17.99
CA ILE A 77 -7.52 5.08 -17.80
C ILE A 77 -7.69 5.61 -16.39
N VAL A 78 -8.18 6.84 -16.26
CA VAL A 78 -8.47 7.43 -14.95
C VAL A 78 -9.97 7.45 -14.73
N ILE A 79 -10.43 6.88 -13.63
CA ILE A 79 -11.84 6.85 -13.24
C ILE A 79 -12.05 7.78 -12.06
N SER A 80 -12.85 8.83 -12.23
CA SER A 80 -13.11 9.87 -11.22
C SER A 80 -14.58 9.90 -10.78
N SER A 81 -15.24 8.75 -10.70
CA SER A 81 -16.65 8.62 -10.33
C SER A 81 -16.91 7.39 -9.48
N ALA A 82 -17.66 7.54 -8.39
CA ALA A 82 -18.09 6.44 -7.53
C ALA A 82 -18.91 5.40 -8.30
N LYS A 83 -19.80 5.83 -9.20
CA LYS A 83 -20.61 4.94 -10.05
C LYS A 83 -19.73 4.06 -10.95
N LEU A 84 -18.72 4.66 -11.60
CA LEU A 84 -17.79 3.95 -12.47
C LEU A 84 -16.81 3.08 -11.68
N ALA A 85 -16.33 3.55 -10.53
CA ALA A 85 -15.50 2.75 -9.63
C ALA A 85 -16.26 1.51 -9.14
N LYS A 86 -17.54 1.65 -8.76
CA LYS A 86 -18.42 0.51 -8.42
C LYS A 86 -18.63 -0.44 -9.59
N GLN A 87 -18.73 0.08 -10.81
CA GLN A 87 -18.81 -0.77 -12.01
C GLN A 87 -17.54 -1.61 -12.16
N ALA A 88 -16.35 -0.98 -12.11
CA ALA A 88 -15.07 -1.65 -12.30
C ALA A 88 -14.71 -2.60 -11.14
N LEU A 89 -14.81 -2.14 -9.90
CA LEU A 89 -14.32 -2.87 -8.71
C LEU A 89 -15.31 -3.87 -8.11
N LYS A 90 -16.57 -3.87 -8.54
CA LYS A 90 -17.60 -4.76 -7.97
C LYS A 90 -18.39 -5.51 -9.03
N LYS A 91 -18.82 -4.84 -10.10
CA LYS A 91 -19.64 -5.51 -11.13
C LYS A 91 -18.81 -6.22 -12.20
N GLN A 92 -17.60 -5.74 -12.44
CA GLN A 92 -16.66 -6.27 -13.43
C GLN A 92 -15.31 -6.60 -12.78
N ASP A 93 -15.32 -6.85 -11.47
CA ASP A 93 -14.13 -7.04 -10.64
C ASP A 93 -13.16 -8.08 -11.19
N LEU A 94 -13.63 -9.19 -11.78
CA LEU A 94 -12.79 -10.20 -12.41
C LEU A 94 -12.02 -9.68 -13.64
N ALA A 95 -12.60 -8.77 -14.42
CA ALA A 95 -11.91 -8.13 -15.54
C ALA A 95 -10.90 -7.07 -15.04
N PHE A 96 -10.99 -6.71 -13.77
CA PHE A 96 -10.27 -5.65 -13.10
C PHE A 96 -9.57 -6.14 -11.81
N SER A 97 -9.15 -7.40 -11.77
CA SER A 97 -8.55 -7.97 -10.56
C SER A 97 -7.02 -8.08 -10.66
N SER A 98 -6.47 -8.28 -11.86
CA SER A 98 -5.02 -8.41 -12.07
C SER A 98 -4.29 -7.09 -11.97
N ARG A 99 -3.10 -7.09 -11.35
CA ARG A 99 -2.17 -5.96 -11.33
C ARG A 99 -1.26 -5.95 -12.56
N PRO A 100 -0.84 -4.78 -13.06
CA PRO A 100 0.27 -4.72 -13.98
C PRO A 100 1.59 -4.93 -13.22
N GLU A 101 2.49 -5.63 -13.87
CA GLU A 101 3.81 -5.90 -13.35
C GLU A 101 4.70 -4.68 -13.62
N SER A 102 5.43 -4.24 -12.60
CA SER A 102 6.54 -3.30 -12.72
C SER A 102 7.85 -4.03 -12.47
N THR A 103 8.96 -3.48 -12.93
CA THR A 103 10.28 -4.08 -12.70
C THR A 103 10.62 -4.12 -11.21
N GLY A 104 10.29 -3.07 -10.46
CA GLY A 104 10.46 -2.98 -9.01
C GLY A 104 9.64 -4.03 -8.27
N SER A 105 8.31 -4.02 -8.46
CA SER A 105 7.40 -4.96 -7.81
C SER A 105 7.77 -6.41 -8.12
N ARG A 106 8.03 -6.74 -9.40
CA ARG A 106 8.40 -8.10 -9.80
C ARG A 106 9.64 -8.61 -9.08
N LYS A 107 10.68 -7.79 -8.91
CA LYS A 107 11.89 -8.24 -8.20
C LYS A 107 11.67 -8.34 -6.69
N ILE A 108 11.16 -7.28 -6.06
CA ILE A 108 11.02 -7.19 -4.59
C ILE A 108 10.06 -8.24 -4.03
N THR A 109 9.07 -8.68 -4.82
CA THR A 109 8.04 -9.64 -4.40
C THR A 109 8.22 -11.03 -5.02
N TYR A 110 9.47 -11.43 -5.30
CA TYR A 110 9.80 -12.78 -5.77
C TYR A 110 9.01 -13.20 -7.01
N ASN A 111 9.10 -12.38 -8.06
CA ASN A 111 8.37 -12.54 -9.31
C ASN A 111 6.83 -12.47 -9.15
N CYS A 112 6.35 -11.53 -8.33
CA CYS A 112 4.93 -11.35 -8.00
C CYS A 112 4.30 -12.62 -7.41
N ALA A 113 5.03 -13.27 -6.50
CA ALA A 113 4.57 -14.43 -5.73
C ALA A 113 3.95 -14.00 -4.37
N ASP A 114 3.53 -12.75 -4.28
CA ASP A 114 2.91 -12.11 -3.13
C ASP A 114 1.38 -12.00 -3.29
N ILE A 115 0.70 -11.28 -2.41
CA ILE A 115 -0.76 -11.11 -2.43
C ILE A 115 -1.17 -9.82 -3.15
N VAL A 116 -0.31 -8.80 -3.11
CA VAL A 116 -0.59 -7.44 -3.57
C VAL A 116 -0.45 -7.31 -5.08
N PHE A 117 0.63 -7.84 -5.66
CA PHE A 117 1.05 -7.68 -7.07
C PHE A 117 0.84 -8.93 -7.92
N SER A 118 0.60 -10.10 -7.31
CA SER A 118 0.34 -11.32 -8.08
C SER A 118 -0.88 -11.19 -8.98
N PRO A 119 -0.81 -11.67 -10.24
CA PRO A 119 -1.95 -11.64 -11.14
C PRO A 119 -3.08 -12.52 -10.61
N TYR A 120 -4.31 -12.06 -10.78
CA TYR A 120 -5.48 -12.84 -10.41
C TYR A 120 -5.50 -14.19 -11.13
N GLY A 121 -5.64 -15.27 -10.35
CA GLY A 121 -5.62 -16.65 -10.82
C GLY A 121 -5.81 -17.64 -9.67
N GLU A 122 -5.65 -18.93 -9.94
CA GLU A 122 -5.73 -19.98 -8.92
C GLU A 122 -4.76 -19.77 -7.77
N TYR A 123 -3.50 -19.48 -8.10
CA TYR A 123 -2.46 -19.14 -7.14
C TYR A 123 -2.88 -18.00 -6.19
N TRP A 124 -3.25 -16.85 -6.75
CA TRP A 124 -3.65 -15.68 -5.96
C TRP A 124 -4.87 -15.97 -5.07
N ARG A 125 -5.86 -16.72 -5.58
CA ARG A 125 -7.05 -17.08 -4.78
C ARG A 125 -6.70 -17.95 -3.59
N GLU A 126 -5.82 -18.93 -3.78
CA GLU A 126 -5.39 -19.80 -2.69
C GLU A 126 -4.54 -19.03 -1.68
N LEU A 127 -3.58 -18.22 -2.12
CA LEU A 127 -2.78 -17.39 -1.22
C LEU A 127 -3.65 -16.39 -0.44
N ARG A 128 -4.67 -15.80 -1.10
CA ARG A 128 -5.65 -14.92 -0.45
C ARG A 128 -6.49 -15.66 0.59
N LYS A 129 -6.87 -16.90 0.32
CA LYS A 129 -7.59 -17.76 1.26
C LYS A 129 -6.72 -18.09 2.47
N ILE A 130 -5.49 -18.56 2.25
CA ILE A 130 -4.52 -18.87 3.31
C ILE A 130 -4.35 -17.68 4.25
N THR A 131 -4.03 -16.52 3.68
CA THR A 131 -3.75 -15.31 4.47
C THR A 131 -4.98 -14.81 5.21
N THR A 132 -6.17 -14.88 4.59
CA THR A 132 -7.42 -14.48 5.26
C THR A 132 -7.78 -15.41 6.43
N ILE A 133 -7.59 -16.73 6.27
CA ILE A 133 -7.98 -17.71 7.29
C ILE A 133 -6.96 -17.79 8.42
N HIS A 134 -5.67 -17.86 8.07
CA HIS A 134 -4.63 -18.19 9.04
C HIS A 134 -3.93 -16.95 9.62
N LEU A 135 -3.84 -15.86 8.86
CA LEU A 135 -3.08 -14.67 9.29
C LEU A 135 -4.00 -13.53 9.76
N PHE A 136 -5.11 -13.31 9.06
CA PHE A 136 -6.00 -12.16 9.25
C PHE A 136 -7.39 -12.53 9.77
N SER A 137 -7.58 -13.75 10.28
CA SER A 137 -8.85 -14.12 10.90
C SER A 137 -9.07 -13.38 12.22
N LEU A 138 -10.32 -13.27 12.65
CA LEU A 138 -10.66 -12.63 13.94
C LEU A 138 -9.92 -13.29 15.10
N LYS A 139 -9.85 -14.63 15.12
CA LYS A 139 -9.12 -15.39 16.14
C LYS A 139 -7.64 -15.01 16.16
N LYS A 140 -6.97 -14.98 15.00
CA LYS A 140 -5.55 -14.60 14.91
C LYS A 140 -5.32 -13.14 15.28
N SER A 141 -6.19 -12.23 14.82
CA SER A 141 -6.13 -10.82 15.20
C SER A 141 -6.23 -10.64 16.72
N GLN A 142 -7.08 -11.41 17.39
CA GLN A 142 -7.24 -11.37 18.86
C GLN A 142 -6.03 -11.95 19.60
N SER A 143 -5.37 -12.98 19.07
CA SER A 143 -4.16 -13.52 19.71
C SER A 143 -3.01 -12.51 19.76
N PHE A 144 -2.99 -11.54 18.84
CA PHE A 144 -2.02 -10.44 18.85
C PHE A 144 -2.41 -9.25 19.77
N ARG A 145 -3.52 -9.32 20.50
CA ARG A 145 -3.95 -8.26 21.44
C ARG A 145 -2.89 -7.94 22.51
N PRO A 146 -2.25 -8.91 23.18
CA PRO A 146 -1.22 -8.59 24.19
C PRO A 146 -0.03 -7.82 23.61
N ILE A 147 0.35 -8.10 22.36
CA ILE A 147 1.41 -7.37 21.67
C ILE A 147 0.99 -5.91 21.44
N ARG A 148 -0.25 -5.68 20.98
CA ARG A 148 -0.76 -4.32 20.76
C ARG A 148 -0.86 -3.52 22.06
N GLU A 149 -1.40 -4.12 23.12
CA GLU A 149 -1.54 -3.45 24.41
C GLU A 149 -0.17 -3.09 25.01
N ASP A 150 0.83 -3.98 24.92
CA ASP A 150 2.19 -3.71 25.41
C ASP A 150 2.89 -2.59 24.62
N GLU A 151 2.84 -2.59 23.28
CA GLU A 151 3.45 -1.51 22.49
C GLU A 151 2.75 -0.17 22.70
N ILE A 152 1.42 -0.15 22.79
CA ILE A 152 0.66 1.08 23.06
C ILE A 152 0.97 1.61 24.46
N TYR A 153 1.09 0.74 25.46
CA TYR A 153 1.47 1.13 26.81
C TYR A 153 2.82 1.86 26.82
N ARG A 154 3.84 1.27 26.18
CA ARG A 154 5.19 1.88 26.07
C ARG A 154 5.17 3.23 25.38
N VAL A 155 4.37 3.38 24.32
CA VAL A 155 4.24 4.66 23.60
C VAL A 155 3.55 5.72 24.45
N VAL A 156 2.49 5.36 25.17
CA VAL A 156 1.76 6.28 26.06
C VAL A 156 2.65 6.72 27.22
N GLU A 157 3.41 5.81 27.81
CA GLU A 157 4.41 6.11 28.84
C GLU A 157 5.46 7.10 28.32
N LYS A 158 6.07 6.82 27.16
CA LYS A 158 7.02 7.73 26.50
C LYS A 158 6.43 9.12 26.26
N ILE A 159 5.20 9.21 25.74
CA ILE A 159 4.50 10.49 25.54
C ILE A 159 4.26 11.21 26.88
N SER A 160 3.97 10.47 27.95
CA SER A 160 3.75 11.01 29.30
C SER A 160 5.04 11.58 29.91
N ASP A 161 6.19 10.97 29.62
CA ASP A 161 7.50 11.49 30.04
C ASP A 161 7.84 12.82 29.34
N PHE A 162 7.60 12.91 28.03
CA PHE A 162 7.72 14.16 27.29
C PHE A 162 6.76 15.23 27.82
N ALA A 163 5.52 14.86 28.12
CA ALA A 163 4.53 15.78 28.68
C ALA A 163 4.96 16.29 30.07
N SER A 164 5.50 15.42 30.93
CA SER A 164 5.99 15.77 32.27
C SER A 164 7.19 16.73 32.23
N SER A 165 8.01 16.63 31.18
CA SER A 165 9.13 17.55 30.92
C SER A 165 8.74 18.76 30.04
N SER A 166 7.45 18.94 29.72
CA SER A 166 6.94 20.01 28.84
C SER A 166 7.63 20.08 27.47
N GLN A 167 8.05 18.94 26.94
CA GLN A 167 8.70 18.82 25.64
C GLN A 167 7.70 18.48 24.54
N ALA A 168 7.94 19.01 23.34
CA ALA A 168 7.16 18.66 22.16
C ALA A 168 7.50 17.24 21.69
N VAL A 169 6.48 16.50 21.24
CA VAL A 169 6.63 15.14 20.72
C VAL A 169 6.50 15.16 19.20
N ASP A 170 7.48 14.58 18.49
CA ASP A 170 7.30 14.26 17.07
C ASP A 170 6.46 12.98 16.92
N LEU A 171 5.17 13.18 16.63
CA LEU A 171 4.24 12.07 16.41
C LEU A 171 4.58 11.24 15.17
N SER A 172 5.35 11.77 14.20
CA SER A 172 5.76 11.03 13.01
C SER A 172 6.75 9.94 13.38
N GLU A 173 7.78 10.30 14.15
CA GLU A 173 8.78 9.37 14.67
C GLU A 173 8.12 8.33 15.58
N VAL A 174 7.29 8.77 16.54
CA VAL A 174 6.60 7.87 17.48
C VAL A 174 5.65 6.91 16.75
N SER A 175 4.87 7.39 15.78
CA SER A 175 3.93 6.54 15.05
C SER A 175 4.62 5.56 14.11
N MET A 176 5.76 5.95 13.52
CA MET A 176 6.57 5.06 12.70
C MET A 176 7.17 3.94 13.55
N ALA A 177 7.83 4.29 14.65
CA ALA A 177 8.41 3.31 15.58
C ALA A 177 7.35 2.33 16.13
N LEU A 178 6.17 2.83 16.51
CA LEU A 178 5.04 2.00 16.93
C LEU A 178 4.62 1.00 15.84
N SER A 179 4.43 1.49 14.61
CA SER A 179 3.96 0.65 13.50
C SER A 179 5.00 -0.41 13.12
N SER A 180 6.28 -0.03 13.09
CA SER A 180 7.42 -0.93 12.88
C SER A 180 7.48 -2.00 13.97
N ASN A 181 7.45 -1.62 15.25
CA ASN A 181 7.51 -2.59 16.35
C ASN A 181 6.34 -3.58 16.35
N LEU A 182 5.13 -3.07 16.12
CA LEU A 182 3.94 -3.91 16.02
C LEU A 182 4.10 -4.94 14.91
N ILE A 183 4.51 -4.51 13.71
CA ILE A 183 4.64 -5.45 12.59
C ILE A 183 5.81 -6.40 12.81
N CYS A 184 6.93 -5.97 13.40
CA CYS A 184 8.05 -6.84 13.74
C CYS A 184 7.63 -7.98 14.68
N ARG A 185 6.88 -7.64 15.73
CA ARG A 185 6.45 -8.62 16.74
C ARG A 185 5.37 -9.54 16.19
N ILE A 186 4.41 -8.99 15.44
CA ILE A 186 3.31 -9.77 14.85
C ILE A 186 3.82 -10.67 13.72
N ALA A 187 4.73 -10.18 12.88
CA ALA A 187 5.21 -10.90 11.70
C ALA A 187 6.35 -11.88 12.01
N PHE A 188 7.32 -11.45 12.81
CA PHE A 188 8.59 -12.15 13.03
C PHE A 188 8.81 -12.58 14.48
N GLY A 189 7.91 -12.23 15.42
CA GLY A 189 8.08 -12.52 16.84
C GLY A 189 9.25 -11.79 17.49
N LYS A 190 9.80 -10.76 16.82
CA LYS A 190 10.99 -10.03 17.25
C LYS A 190 10.66 -8.59 17.63
N HIS A 191 11.38 -8.06 18.61
CA HIS A 191 11.33 -6.66 18.98
C HIS A 191 12.62 -5.99 18.49
N TYR A 192 12.51 -5.15 17.46
CA TYR A 192 13.68 -4.48 16.88
C TYR A 192 13.93 -3.10 17.50
N TYR A 193 12.89 -2.34 17.89
CA TYR A 193 13.09 -1.07 18.58
C TYR A 193 13.11 -1.21 20.09
N ASN A 194 14.25 -1.69 20.60
CA ASN A 194 14.61 -1.40 21.97
C ASN A 194 15.27 -0.01 21.96
N TYR A 195 14.69 1.00 22.61
CA TYR A 195 15.14 2.40 22.59
C TYR A 195 16.61 2.62 23.05
N GLU A 196 17.29 1.55 23.51
CA GLU A 196 18.69 1.50 23.92
C GLU A 196 19.65 0.86 22.89
N LYS A 197 19.17 0.08 21.90
CA LYS A 197 20.00 -0.65 20.91
C LYS A 197 19.80 -0.10 19.50
N GLY A 198 20.55 0.95 19.15
CA GLY A 198 20.37 1.70 17.90
C GLY A 198 20.81 1.02 16.58
N SER A 199 21.55 -0.10 16.58
CA SER A 199 22.09 -0.68 15.34
C SER A 199 21.08 -1.52 14.54
N GLU A 200 20.34 -2.41 15.21
CA GLU A 200 19.34 -3.28 14.55
C GLU A 200 18.12 -2.50 14.05
N ILE A 201 17.74 -1.43 14.77
CA ILE A 201 16.70 -0.48 14.36
C ILE A 201 17.04 0.15 13.02
N ARG A 202 18.27 0.67 12.89
CA ARG A 202 18.74 1.31 11.66
C ARG A 202 18.73 0.34 10.48
N ARG A 203 19.15 -0.91 10.69
CA ARG A 203 19.10 -1.93 9.65
C ARG A 203 17.67 -2.17 9.15
N PHE A 204 16.71 -2.31 10.07
CA PHE A 204 15.30 -2.53 9.70
C PHE A 204 14.69 -1.35 8.95
N ASP A 205 14.93 -0.12 9.43
CA ASP A 205 14.41 1.10 8.81
C ASP A 205 15.03 1.37 7.44
N GLU A 206 16.35 1.15 7.30
CA GLU A 206 17.06 1.26 6.03
C GLU A 206 16.51 0.25 5.02
N LEU A 207 16.32 -1.00 5.44
CA LEU A 207 15.72 -2.05 4.61
C LEU A 207 14.31 -1.68 4.15
N LEU A 208 13.45 -1.23 5.07
CA LEU A 208 12.09 -0.80 4.75
C LEU A 208 12.08 0.34 3.74
N HIS A 209 12.90 1.36 3.99
CA HIS A 209 12.97 2.56 3.17
C HIS A 209 13.47 2.25 1.76
N ASP A 210 14.55 1.47 1.62
CA ASP A 210 15.07 1.08 0.31
C ASP A 210 14.11 0.15 -0.43
N ALA A 211 13.46 -0.77 0.27
CA ALA A 211 12.43 -1.63 -0.29
C ALA A 211 11.27 -0.81 -0.87
N GLN A 212 10.71 0.10 -0.09
CA GLN A 212 9.64 1.00 -0.53
C GLN A 212 10.08 1.85 -1.71
N ALA A 213 11.26 2.48 -1.64
CA ALA A 213 11.76 3.36 -2.68
C ALA A 213 11.98 2.64 -4.02
N THR A 214 12.51 1.40 -3.98
CA THR A 214 12.74 0.61 -5.20
C THR A 214 11.48 -0.08 -5.71
N LEU A 215 10.54 -0.45 -4.83
CA LEU A 215 9.25 -1.05 -5.19
C LEU A 215 8.44 -0.14 -6.12
N VAL A 216 8.40 1.17 -5.82
CA VAL A 216 7.61 2.17 -6.58
C VAL A 216 8.47 3.06 -7.48
N ALA A 217 9.74 2.71 -7.69
CA ALA A 217 10.63 3.50 -8.52
C ALA A 217 10.16 3.57 -9.99
N PHE A 218 10.48 4.68 -10.64
CA PHE A 218 10.25 4.85 -12.07
C PHE A 218 11.35 4.12 -12.86
N PHE A 219 11.04 2.94 -13.41
CA PHE A 219 11.91 2.24 -14.36
C PHE A 219 11.54 2.62 -15.80
N VAL A 220 12.54 3.05 -16.58
CA VAL A 220 12.37 3.42 -17.98
C VAL A 220 11.85 2.25 -18.80
N SER A 221 12.30 1.03 -18.51
CA SER A 221 11.86 -0.21 -19.16
C SER A 221 10.34 -0.46 -19.03
N ASP A 222 9.72 -0.07 -17.93
CA ASP A 222 8.28 -0.29 -17.69
C ASP A 222 7.41 0.58 -18.61
N TYR A 223 7.89 1.77 -18.97
CA TYR A 223 7.17 2.72 -19.83
C TYR A 223 7.69 2.70 -21.28
N PHE A 224 8.93 2.32 -21.48
CA PHE A 224 9.62 2.31 -22.77
C PHE A 224 10.50 1.05 -22.93
N PRO A 225 9.92 -0.09 -23.33
CA PRO A 225 10.62 -1.38 -23.37
C PRO A 225 11.94 -1.38 -24.18
N MET A 226 12.02 -0.60 -25.27
CA MET A 226 13.23 -0.48 -26.09
C MET A 226 14.40 0.24 -25.39
N PHE A 227 14.14 1.01 -24.33
CA PHE A 227 15.14 1.81 -23.62
C PHE A 227 15.50 1.24 -22.23
N GLY A 228 15.23 -0.06 -21.98
CA GLY A 228 15.55 -0.68 -20.69
C GLY A 228 17.03 -0.68 -20.30
N TRP A 229 17.94 -0.44 -21.23
CA TRP A 229 19.36 -0.24 -20.95
C TRP A 229 19.64 1.02 -20.11
N VAL A 230 18.73 2.00 -20.12
CA VAL A 230 18.85 3.23 -19.31
C VAL A 230 18.78 2.92 -17.81
N ASP A 231 17.95 1.96 -17.41
CA ASP A 231 17.83 1.56 -15.99
C ASP A 231 19.15 0.95 -15.46
N LYS A 232 19.91 0.28 -16.34
CA LYS A 232 21.25 -0.23 -15.99
C LYS A 232 22.27 0.91 -15.91
N MET A 233 22.29 1.80 -16.90
CA MET A 233 23.21 2.95 -16.95
C MET A 233 23.04 3.92 -15.78
N THR A 234 21.81 4.13 -15.32
CA THR A 234 21.48 4.99 -14.17
C THR A 234 21.74 4.32 -12.82
N GLY A 235 22.09 3.03 -12.80
CA GLY A 235 22.31 2.26 -11.58
C GLY A 235 21.02 1.82 -10.87
N LEU A 236 19.83 2.07 -11.45
CA LEU A 236 18.55 1.68 -10.85
C LEU A 236 18.42 0.15 -10.71
N ILE A 237 18.86 -0.61 -11.70
CA ILE A 237 18.86 -2.08 -11.62
C ILE A 237 19.81 -2.55 -10.52
N ASN A 238 21.02 -1.99 -10.42
CA ASN A 238 21.96 -2.37 -9.36
C ASN A 238 21.42 -2.04 -7.96
N ARG A 239 20.75 -0.89 -7.80
CA ARG A 239 20.09 -0.53 -6.54
C ARG A 239 18.97 -1.51 -6.21
N LEU A 240 18.15 -1.87 -7.20
CA LEU A 240 17.06 -2.84 -7.05
C LEU A 240 17.60 -4.22 -6.64
N ASP A 241 18.63 -4.72 -7.31
CA ASP A 241 19.24 -6.01 -7.02
C ASP A 241 19.85 -6.04 -5.61
N LYS A 242 20.61 -5.00 -5.23
CA LYS A 242 21.17 -4.88 -3.88
C LYS A 242 20.08 -4.82 -2.80
N THR A 243 18.99 -4.10 -3.07
CA THR A 243 17.85 -4.01 -2.13
C THR A 243 17.20 -5.38 -1.96
N PHE A 244 16.97 -6.09 -3.06
CA PHE A 244 16.42 -7.45 -3.02
C PHE A 244 17.35 -8.42 -2.26
N GLU A 245 18.66 -8.40 -2.51
CA GLU A 245 19.63 -9.25 -1.81
C GLU A 245 19.63 -8.99 -0.30
N ASN A 246 19.59 -7.72 0.10
CA ASN A 246 19.53 -7.33 1.50
C ASN A 246 18.23 -7.79 2.18
N LEU A 247 17.08 -7.64 1.52
CA LEU A 247 15.79 -8.14 2.00
C LEU A 247 15.77 -9.66 2.09
N ASP A 248 16.24 -10.35 1.04
CA ASP A 248 16.23 -11.80 0.98
C ASP A 248 17.11 -12.41 2.08
N SER A 249 18.28 -11.81 2.31
CA SER A 249 19.19 -12.19 3.39
C SER A 249 18.54 -11.97 4.77
N PHE A 250 17.88 -10.82 4.97
CA PHE A 250 17.15 -10.54 6.19
C PHE A 250 16.05 -11.58 6.48
N TYR A 251 15.25 -11.93 5.47
CA TYR A 251 14.24 -12.98 5.66
C TYR A 251 14.86 -14.35 5.87
N GLN A 252 15.94 -14.66 5.16
CA GLN A 252 16.63 -15.93 5.33
C GLN A 252 17.19 -16.09 6.75
N GLU A 253 17.83 -15.06 7.30
CA GLU A 253 18.32 -15.03 8.67
C GLU A 253 17.19 -15.34 9.69
N ILE A 254 16.04 -14.68 9.55
CA ILE A 254 14.89 -14.89 10.46
C ILE A 254 14.31 -16.30 10.30
N ILE A 255 14.20 -16.79 9.07
CA ILE A 255 13.72 -18.15 8.79
C ILE A 255 14.67 -19.18 9.41
N ASP A 256 15.98 -19.05 9.19
CA ASP A 256 16.98 -19.98 9.69
C ASP A 256 17.02 -19.98 11.22
N GLU A 257 17.02 -18.80 11.85
CA GLU A 257 16.89 -18.69 13.31
C GLU A 257 15.64 -19.40 13.83
N ARG A 258 14.50 -19.25 13.12
CA ARG A 258 13.24 -19.87 13.54
C ARG A 258 13.24 -21.38 13.39
N LEU A 259 13.86 -21.90 12.33
CA LEU A 259 13.97 -23.35 12.08
C LEU A 259 14.93 -24.02 13.06
N LEU A 260 15.94 -23.30 13.54
CA LEU A 260 16.91 -23.77 14.52
C LEU A 260 16.42 -23.65 15.97
N ASP A 261 15.35 -22.91 16.23
CA ASP A 261 14.80 -22.71 17.58
C ASP A 261 14.13 -23.98 18.13
N PRO A 262 14.73 -24.66 19.14
CA PRO A 262 14.17 -25.89 19.70
C PRO A 262 12.88 -25.66 20.50
N THR A 263 12.56 -24.41 20.83
CA THR A 263 11.34 -24.04 21.54
C THR A 263 10.14 -23.89 20.61
N ARG A 264 10.36 -23.75 19.28
CA ARG A 264 9.29 -23.65 18.27
C ARG A 264 8.32 -24.83 18.36
N ALA A 265 8.84 -26.06 18.45
CA ALA A 265 8.01 -27.27 18.56
C ALA A 265 7.16 -27.34 19.84
N LYS A 266 7.48 -26.52 20.85
CA LYS A 266 6.74 -26.45 22.12
C LYS A 266 5.72 -25.32 22.16
N LYS A 267 5.76 -24.39 21.20
CA LYS A 267 4.79 -23.28 21.12
C LYS A 267 3.41 -23.83 20.79
N LYS A 268 2.38 -23.27 21.41
CA LYS A 268 0.99 -23.51 21.00
C LYS A 268 0.68 -22.67 19.77
N GLU A 269 -0.21 -23.17 18.90
CA GLU A 269 -0.65 -22.46 17.68
C GLU A 269 -1.19 -21.04 17.98
N GLU A 270 -1.77 -20.86 19.17
CA GLU A 270 -2.28 -19.57 19.66
C GLU A 270 -1.16 -18.52 19.85
N ASP A 271 0.05 -18.98 20.14
CA ASP A 271 1.25 -18.15 20.36
C ASP A 271 2.07 -17.93 19.07
N TYR A 272 1.63 -18.49 17.94
CA TYR A 272 2.38 -18.39 16.68
C TYR A 272 2.33 -16.95 16.15
N ASP A 273 3.48 -16.43 15.75
CA ASP A 273 3.53 -15.26 14.87
C ASP A 273 3.16 -15.65 13.43
N ILE A 274 3.15 -14.67 12.51
CA ILE A 274 2.83 -14.95 11.11
C ILE A 274 3.83 -15.90 10.47
N LEU A 275 5.13 -15.73 10.75
CA LEU A 275 6.16 -16.62 10.22
C LEU A 275 5.96 -18.07 10.71
N ASP A 276 5.72 -18.29 12.00
CA ASP A 276 5.41 -19.61 12.57
C ASP A 276 4.24 -20.26 11.83
N THR A 277 3.18 -19.48 11.60
CA THR A 277 1.97 -19.93 10.91
C THR A 277 2.26 -20.31 9.45
N LEU A 278 3.06 -19.51 8.74
CA LEU A 278 3.44 -19.79 7.34
C LEU A 278 4.37 -21.01 7.21
N ILE A 279 5.31 -21.19 8.14
CA ILE A 279 6.18 -22.38 8.14
C ILE A 279 5.34 -23.63 8.42
N GLN A 280 4.44 -23.59 9.41
CA GLN A 280 3.55 -24.72 9.70
C GLN A 280 2.72 -25.11 8.46
N LEU A 281 2.08 -24.15 7.79
CA LEU A 281 1.30 -24.42 6.59
C LEU A 281 2.12 -25.02 5.44
N LYS A 282 3.39 -24.60 5.33
CA LYS A 282 4.35 -25.18 4.38
C LYS A 282 4.71 -26.62 4.75
N GLU A 283 4.95 -26.91 6.02
CA GLU A 283 5.33 -28.25 6.51
C GLU A 283 4.18 -29.25 6.36
N GLU A 284 2.95 -28.85 6.67
CA GLU A 284 1.76 -29.71 6.60
C GLU A 284 1.25 -29.93 5.17
N LYS A 285 1.70 -29.12 4.21
CA LYS A 285 1.17 -29.11 2.82
C LYS A 285 -0.36 -28.93 2.78
N SER A 286 -0.88 -28.11 3.70
CA SER A 286 -2.31 -27.93 3.95
C SER A 286 -3.05 -27.07 2.88
N SER A 287 -2.35 -26.62 1.84
CA SER A 287 -2.88 -25.78 0.76
C SER A 287 -2.84 -26.47 -0.60
N SER A 288 -3.78 -26.10 -1.49
CA SER A 288 -3.77 -26.62 -2.87
C SER A 288 -2.59 -26.12 -3.71
N VAL A 289 -1.91 -25.08 -3.23
CA VAL A 289 -0.66 -24.55 -3.77
C VAL A 289 0.45 -24.87 -2.78
N GLU A 290 1.51 -25.54 -3.23
CA GLU A 290 2.67 -25.80 -2.38
C GLU A 290 3.43 -24.49 -2.12
N LEU A 291 3.50 -24.07 -0.86
CA LEU A 291 4.21 -22.85 -0.46
C LEU A 291 5.72 -23.08 -0.55
N SER A 292 6.40 -22.37 -1.44
CA SER A 292 7.86 -22.27 -1.45
C SER A 292 8.35 -21.28 -0.38
N TRP A 293 9.66 -21.30 -0.09
CA TRP A 293 10.27 -20.27 0.76
C TRP A 293 10.12 -18.88 0.14
N ASP A 294 10.28 -18.75 -1.17
CA ASP A 294 10.04 -17.50 -1.89
C ASP A 294 8.60 -17.00 -1.72
N ASN A 295 7.60 -17.89 -1.70
CA ASN A 295 6.22 -17.49 -1.42
C ASN A 295 6.06 -16.95 0.00
N ILE A 296 6.68 -17.59 0.99
CA ILE A 296 6.67 -17.12 2.38
C ILE A 296 7.34 -15.74 2.45
N LYS A 297 8.55 -15.59 1.89
CA LYS A 297 9.27 -14.31 1.89
C LYS A 297 8.47 -13.22 1.17
N ALA A 298 7.81 -13.53 0.05
CA ALA A 298 6.95 -12.59 -0.65
C ALA A 298 5.75 -12.09 0.19
N VAL A 299 5.10 -13.00 0.93
CA VAL A 299 4.02 -12.62 1.87
C VAL A 299 4.56 -11.77 3.02
N LEU A 300 5.75 -12.08 3.53
CA LEU A 300 6.40 -11.27 4.57
C LEU A 300 6.78 -9.88 4.05
N THR A 301 7.21 -9.76 2.79
CA THR A 301 7.44 -8.46 2.12
C THR A 301 6.18 -7.61 2.09
N ASP A 302 5.04 -8.19 1.69
CA ASP A 302 3.76 -7.47 1.69
C ASP A 302 3.41 -6.93 3.08
N ILE A 303 3.52 -7.78 4.10
CA ILE A 303 3.18 -7.44 5.48
C ILE A 303 4.12 -6.36 6.02
N PHE A 304 5.42 -6.52 5.80
CA PHE A 304 6.46 -5.61 6.24
C PHE A 304 6.33 -4.21 5.63
N ILE A 305 6.14 -4.14 4.30
CA ILE A 305 6.06 -2.87 3.58
C ILE A 305 4.71 -2.18 3.81
N ALA A 306 3.60 -2.92 3.74
CA ALA A 306 2.27 -2.31 3.74
C ALA A 306 1.81 -1.87 5.13
N ALA A 307 2.19 -2.57 6.20
CA ALA A 307 1.64 -2.32 7.53
C ALA A 307 2.27 -1.11 8.24
N THR A 308 3.50 -0.75 7.88
CA THR A 308 4.31 0.23 8.62
C THR A 308 3.87 1.67 8.32
N ASP A 309 4.19 2.18 7.12
CA ASP A 309 3.91 3.58 6.73
C ASP A 309 2.43 3.92 6.77
N THR A 310 1.56 2.98 6.37
CA THR A 310 0.11 3.25 6.25
C THR A 310 -0.54 3.44 7.62
N SER A 311 -0.14 2.66 8.62
CA SER A 311 -0.63 2.77 10.00
C SER A 311 -0.08 4.01 10.68
N ALA A 312 1.22 4.28 10.49
CA ALA A 312 1.87 5.48 11.04
C ALA A 312 1.22 6.75 10.49
N ALA A 313 1.05 6.81 9.17
CA ALA A 313 0.30 7.84 8.47
C ALA A 313 -1.10 8.04 9.04
N ALA A 314 -1.84 6.94 9.26
CA ALA A 314 -3.20 7.01 9.76
C ALA A 314 -3.29 7.71 11.12
N THR A 315 -2.38 7.37 12.03
CA THR A 315 -2.28 7.99 13.35
C THR A 315 -1.90 9.47 13.25
N VAL A 316 -0.86 9.80 12.49
CA VAL A 316 -0.38 11.18 12.33
C VAL A 316 -1.45 12.08 11.73
N TRP A 317 -2.13 11.64 10.67
CA TRP A 317 -3.21 12.42 10.06
C TRP A 317 -4.43 12.54 10.95
N THR A 318 -4.76 11.52 11.74
CA THR A 318 -5.88 11.58 12.69
C THR A 318 -5.60 12.62 13.77
N MET A 319 -4.41 12.59 14.35
CA MET A 319 -3.98 13.59 15.34
C MET A 319 -3.91 14.99 14.72
N THR A 320 -3.37 15.13 13.51
CA THR A 320 -3.34 16.40 12.78
C THR A 320 -4.75 16.94 12.53
N ALA A 321 -5.69 16.08 12.12
CA ALA A 321 -7.08 16.46 11.89
C ALA A 321 -7.74 16.92 13.18
N LEU A 322 -7.52 16.22 14.29
CA LEU A 322 -8.03 16.59 15.61
C LEU A 322 -7.48 17.93 16.11
N MET A 323 -6.18 18.19 15.94
CA MET A 323 -5.53 19.43 16.36
C MET A 323 -5.96 20.63 15.53
N LYS A 324 -6.28 20.43 14.24
CA LYS A 324 -6.72 21.49 13.33
C LYS A 324 -8.24 21.67 13.29
N ALA A 325 -9.01 20.75 13.88
CA ALA A 325 -10.46 20.79 13.79
C ALA A 325 -11.03 21.98 14.57
N PRO A 326 -11.95 22.77 13.97
CA PRO A 326 -12.67 23.81 14.69
C PRO A 326 -13.66 23.20 15.70
N ASN A 327 -14.23 24.03 16.58
CA ASN A 327 -15.40 23.68 17.40
C ASN A 327 -15.20 22.50 18.37
N ASN A 328 -14.07 22.45 19.08
CA ASN A 328 -13.86 21.53 20.22
C ASN A 328 -13.98 20.03 19.87
N VAL A 329 -13.73 19.63 18.62
CA VAL A 329 -13.79 18.21 18.20
C VAL A 329 -12.87 17.32 19.04
N MET A 330 -11.65 17.78 19.32
CA MET A 330 -10.71 17.10 20.23
C MET A 330 -11.31 16.90 21.62
N GLN A 331 -11.91 17.93 22.21
CA GLN A 331 -12.52 17.85 23.55
C GLN A 331 -13.70 16.88 23.56
N LYS A 332 -14.48 16.81 22.48
CA LYS A 332 -15.60 15.88 22.36
C LYS A 332 -15.12 14.42 22.28
N VAL A 333 -14.04 14.13 21.54
CA VAL A 333 -13.41 12.80 21.54
C VAL A 333 -12.87 12.45 22.93
N GLN A 334 -12.15 13.37 23.57
CA GLN A 334 -11.64 13.16 24.92
C GLN A 334 -12.78 12.89 25.93
N SER A 335 -13.90 13.60 25.80
CA SER A 335 -15.08 13.41 26.66
C SER A 335 -15.74 12.06 26.42
N GLU A 336 -15.90 11.63 25.16
CA GLU A 336 -16.41 10.29 24.83
C GLU A 336 -15.53 9.20 25.45
N ILE A 337 -14.21 9.32 25.30
CA ILE A 337 -13.24 8.36 25.87
C ILE A 337 -13.33 8.33 27.40
N ARG A 338 -13.28 9.49 28.07
CA ARG A 338 -13.36 9.56 29.54
C ARG A 338 -14.66 8.99 30.08
N ASN A 339 -15.78 9.26 29.43
CA ASN A 339 -17.09 8.74 29.83
C ASN A 339 -17.20 7.22 29.63
N SER A 340 -16.57 6.68 28.58
CA SER A 340 -16.59 5.24 28.30
C SER A 340 -15.66 4.45 29.22
N VAL A 341 -14.48 5.00 29.52
CA VAL A 341 -13.43 4.33 30.33
C VAL A 341 -13.74 4.46 31.83
N GLY A 342 -14.31 5.60 32.26
CA GLY A 342 -14.56 5.86 33.67
C GLY A 342 -13.27 5.80 34.50
N GLU A 343 -13.32 5.10 35.62
CA GLU A 343 -12.19 4.96 36.57
C GLU A 343 -11.10 3.98 36.13
N LYS A 344 -11.30 3.25 35.02
CA LYS A 344 -10.35 2.25 34.52
C LYS A 344 -8.99 2.85 34.12
N GLY A 345 -8.93 4.15 33.84
CA GLY A 345 -7.69 4.89 33.53
C GLY A 345 -7.03 4.57 32.19
N ARG A 346 -7.40 3.49 31.51
CA ARG A 346 -6.88 3.10 30.19
C ARG A 346 -7.95 2.53 29.26
N VAL A 347 -7.80 2.79 27.97
CA VAL A 347 -8.62 2.19 26.91
C VAL A 347 -8.05 0.81 26.56
N ASP A 348 -8.91 -0.19 26.40
CA ASP A 348 -8.57 -1.44 25.74
C ASP A 348 -9.53 -1.75 24.57
N GLU A 349 -9.29 -2.87 23.89
CA GLU A 349 -10.05 -3.22 22.69
C GLU A 349 -11.54 -3.45 22.93
N ASP A 350 -11.95 -3.81 24.15
CA ASP A 350 -13.35 -4.06 24.51
C ASP A 350 -14.16 -2.75 24.64
N ASP A 351 -13.47 -1.62 24.78
CA ASP A 351 -14.09 -0.29 24.81
C ASP A 351 -14.32 0.31 23.42
N LEU A 352 -13.60 -0.15 22.38
CA LEU A 352 -13.71 0.40 21.02
C LEU A 352 -15.14 0.44 20.46
N PRO A 353 -16.02 -0.57 20.67
CA PRO A 353 -17.41 -0.52 20.23
C PRO A 353 -18.22 0.64 20.85
N LYS A 354 -17.80 1.14 22.03
CA LYS A 354 -18.45 2.22 22.78
C LYS A 354 -17.96 3.61 22.37
N LEU A 355 -17.05 3.71 21.39
CA LEU A 355 -16.45 4.97 20.93
C LEU A 355 -16.88 5.34 19.48
N PRO A 356 -18.19 5.52 19.21
CA PRO A 356 -18.68 5.79 17.86
C PRO A 356 -18.20 7.13 17.30
N TYR A 357 -17.97 8.15 18.12
CA TYR A 357 -17.49 9.46 17.67
C TYR A 357 -16.01 9.42 17.31
N LEU A 358 -15.16 8.76 18.09
CA LEU A 358 -13.77 8.47 17.71
C LEU A 358 -13.71 7.73 16.37
N LYS A 359 -14.55 6.70 16.19
CA LYS A 359 -14.66 5.99 14.92
C LYS A 359 -15.07 6.90 13.76
N ALA A 360 -15.99 7.84 13.99
CA ALA A 360 -16.40 8.82 12.99
C ALA A 360 -15.23 9.77 12.62
N VAL A 361 -14.46 10.23 13.61
CA VAL A 361 -13.26 11.06 13.37
C VAL A 361 -12.21 10.32 12.55
N ILE A 362 -11.94 9.06 12.86
CA ILE A 362 -11.00 8.22 12.10
C ILE A 362 -11.49 8.07 10.65
N ASN A 363 -12.77 7.74 10.45
CA ASN A 363 -13.36 7.63 9.11
C ASN A 363 -13.29 8.94 8.31
N GLU A 364 -13.54 10.08 8.97
CA GLU A 364 -13.48 11.38 8.33
C GLU A 364 -12.04 11.78 8.00
N THR A 365 -11.09 11.41 8.85
CA THR A 365 -9.66 11.55 8.56
C THR A 365 -9.27 10.72 7.34
N PHE A 366 -9.74 9.47 7.24
CA PHE A 366 -9.53 8.65 6.04
C PHE A 366 -10.08 9.33 4.77
N ARG A 367 -11.28 9.91 4.85
CA ARG A 367 -11.93 10.64 3.75
C ARG A 367 -11.17 11.90 3.33
N LEU A 368 -10.52 12.59 4.26
CA LEU A 368 -9.84 13.87 4.02
C LEU A 368 -8.37 13.71 3.60
N TYR A 369 -7.64 12.82 4.27
CA TYR A 369 -6.17 12.79 4.27
C TYR A 369 -5.56 11.47 3.84
N LEU A 370 -6.11 10.32 4.24
CA LEU A 370 -5.44 9.04 3.96
C LEU A 370 -5.85 8.44 2.62
N ASP A 371 -6.99 8.87 2.09
CA ASP A 371 -7.22 8.90 0.65
C ASP A 371 -6.29 9.94 -0.05
N LYS A 372 -5.24 10.49 0.56
CA LYS A 372 -4.13 11.16 -0.15
C LYS A 372 -2.82 10.36 -0.10
N GLN A 373 -2.56 9.62 0.98
CA GLN A 373 -1.33 8.82 1.16
C GLN A 373 -1.45 7.38 0.63
N SER A 374 -2.61 6.73 0.81
CA SER A 374 -2.92 5.46 0.13
C SER A 374 -2.98 5.61 -1.40
N ARG A 375 -2.90 6.83 -1.95
CA ARG A 375 -2.84 7.07 -3.40
C ARG A 375 -1.42 7.01 -3.99
N ASN A 376 -0.37 6.96 -3.16
CA ASN A 376 0.99 6.65 -3.62
C ASN A 376 1.28 5.13 -3.59
N ALA A 377 0.61 4.38 -2.68
CA ALA A 377 0.79 2.94 -2.52
C ALA A 377 -0.38 2.10 -3.11
N ILE A 378 -1.53 2.71 -3.38
CA ILE A 378 -2.72 2.02 -3.89
C ILE A 378 -3.36 2.88 -5.00
N SER A 379 -2.61 3.15 -6.06
CA SER A 379 -3.22 2.91 -7.37
C SER A 379 -3.52 1.42 -7.40
N ARG A 380 -4.80 1.02 -7.37
CA ARG A 380 -5.13 -0.32 -7.88
C ARG A 380 -4.92 -0.27 -9.38
N ASP A 381 -3.66 -0.26 -9.78
CA ASP A 381 -3.30 -0.43 -11.16
C ASP A 381 -3.83 -1.80 -11.53
N THR A 382 -4.71 -1.78 -12.50
CA THR A 382 -5.51 -2.93 -12.82
C THR A 382 -5.47 -3.13 -14.32
N LYS A 383 -5.33 -4.35 -14.81
CA LYS A 383 -5.17 -4.60 -16.25
C LYS A 383 -6.52 -4.88 -16.92
N PHE A 384 -7.05 -3.96 -17.73
CA PHE A 384 -8.14 -4.29 -18.67
C PHE A 384 -7.53 -4.83 -19.97
N ASN A 385 -7.91 -6.07 -20.29
CA ASN A 385 -7.67 -6.72 -21.57
C ASN A 385 -6.22 -6.57 -22.08
N ARG A 386 -5.28 -7.24 -21.39
CA ARG A 386 -3.83 -7.34 -21.68
C ARG A 386 -3.04 -6.03 -21.98
N LYS A 387 -3.65 -4.84 -22.02
CA LYS A 387 -2.98 -3.64 -22.57
C LYS A 387 -3.16 -2.31 -21.80
N HIS A 388 -4.05 -2.17 -20.80
CA HIS A 388 -4.32 -0.86 -20.17
C HIS A 388 -4.23 -0.84 -18.64
N TRP A 389 -3.72 0.26 -18.08
CA TRP A 389 -3.61 0.56 -16.64
C TRP A 389 -4.78 1.44 -16.18
N PHE A 390 -5.14 1.40 -14.90
CA PHE A 390 -6.25 2.19 -14.35
C PHE A 390 -5.89 2.88 -13.04
N ILE A 391 -6.24 4.15 -12.91
CA ILE A 391 -6.14 4.89 -11.65
C ILE A 391 -7.55 5.36 -11.26
N LEU A 392 -7.99 4.99 -10.07
CA LEU A 392 -9.20 5.56 -9.48
C LEU A 392 -8.84 6.87 -8.78
N THR A 393 -9.48 7.96 -9.19
CA THR A 393 -9.38 9.26 -8.53
C THR A 393 -10.75 9.68 -8.01
N ARG A 394 -10.78 10.69 -7.15
CA ARG A 394 -11.98 11.04 -6.40
C ARG A 394 -13.13 11.54 -7.30
N GLY A 395 -14.27 10.86 -7.27
CA GLY A 395 -15.59 11.40 -7.64
C GLY A 395 -16.36 11.89 -6.40
N ARG A 396 -17.46 12.64 -6.56
CA ARG A 396 -18.30 13.11 -5.44
C ARG A 396 -18.67 11.92 -4.53
N LEU A 397 -18.10 11.92 -3.33
CA LEU A 397 -18.13 10.86 -2.33
C LEU A 397 -19.34 11.02 -1.41
N HIS A 398 -20.54 10.98 -2.00
CA HIS A 398 -21.78 10.80 -1.20
C HIS A 398 -22.30 9.35 -1.24
N GLU A 399 -21.67 8.45 -1.99
CA GLU A 399 -22.26 7.12 -2.28
C GLU A 399 -21.26 5.95 -2.31
N ILE A 400 -20.12 6.04 -1.63
CA ILE A 400 -19.30 4.84 -1.37
C ILE A 400 -19.55 4.46 0.09
N PRO A 401 -20.39 3.43 0.36
CA PRO A 401 -20.46 2.86 1.70
C PRO A 401 -19.07 2.32 2.01
N SER A 402 -18.56 2.67 3.19
CA SER A 402 -17.39 2.03 3.77
C SER A 402 -17.46 0.52 3.55
N ILE A 403 -16.42 -0.06 2.95
CA ILE A 403 -16.26 -1.51 2.88
C ILE A 403 -16.04 -1.99 4.32
N GLY A 404 -17.14 -2.31 4.99
CA GLY A 404 -17.17 -2.55 6.42
C GLY A 404 -18.56 -2.34 7.02
N LYS A 405 -19.57 -3.02 6.45
CA LYS A 405 -20.84 -3.45 7.07
C LYS A 405 -21.78 -3.96 5.97
N ILE A 406 -21.78 -5.28 5.79
CA ILE A 406 -22.92 -5.98 5.20
C ILE A 406 -23.60 -6.68 6.38
N HIS A 407 -24.93 -6.56 6.42
CA HIS A 407 -25.87 -6.94 7.49
C HIS A 407 -26.06 -5.91 8.60
N LEU A 408 -27.15 -5.15 8.49
CA LEU A 408 -28.28 -5.24 9.42
C LEU A 408 -29.51 -4.57 8.78
N ASN A 409 -30.65 -5.26 8.89
CA ASN A 409 -31.96 -4.91 8.38
C ASN A 409 -32.43 -3.51 8.80
N SER A 410 -33.18 -2.81 7.94
CA SER A 410 -34.45 -2.18 8.33
C SER A 410 -35.30 -1.75 7.13
N CYS A 411 -36.59 -2.06 7.29
CA CYS A 411 -37.78 -1.67 6.52
C CYS A 411 -37.91 -0.16 6.20
N PRO A 412 -38.83 0.20 5.28
CA PRO A 412 -39.06 1.57 4.85
C PRO A 412 -39.79 2.37 5.92
N ARG A 413 -39.56 3.70 5.94
CA ARG A 413 -40.55 4.65 6.45
C ARG A 413 -40.68 5.81 5.49
N ASP A 414 -41.94 6.08 5.24
CA ASP A 414 -42.50 7.11 4.38
C ASP A 414 -42.06 8.53 4.77
N SER A 415 -41.81 9.33 3.74
CA SER A 415 -42.57 10.56 3.44
C SER A 415 -42.20 11.06 2.05
#